data_AF-A0A7W5GPQ3-F1
#
_entry.id   AF-A0A7W5GPQ3-F1
#
_cell.length_a   1.000
_cell.length_b   1.000
_cell.length_c   1.000
_cell.angle_alpha   90.00
_cell.angle_beta   90.00
_cell.angle_gamma   90.00
#
_symmetry.space_group_name_H-M   'P 1'
#
loop_
_entity.id
_entity.type
_entity.pdbx_description
1 polymer ?
#
loop_
_entity_poly.entity_id
_entity_poly.type
_entity_poly.pdbx_seq_one_letter_code
_entity_poly.pdbx_strand_id
1 'polypeptide(L)'
;MANIKSQKKRIITNEKRRMRNRAVKSELKTAVRRVREAVAEGNGAEAYAAACHACRLMDKAASKGVIHKNQAANRKSGIMALANTVATAEDIAAYKKAEPKAQKTGSKKAAAKAERKAALEKASAEKAKRREKQLKEEKKAADRKAKEAAAAAKAEAEAAAAEETEAPAEEAAE
;
A
#
# COMPACT_ATOMS: atom_id res chain seq x y z
N MET A 1 31.46 -36.06 20.72
CA MET A 1 31.14 -36.36 19.31
C MET A 1 29.76 -36.98 19.25
N ALA A 2 28.85 -36.48 18.41
CA ALA A 2 27.52 -37.11 18.28
C ALA A 2 27.60 -38.29 17.32
N ASN A 3 27.27 -39.49 17.78
CA ASN A 3 27.36 -40.70 16.96
C ASN A 3 26.06 -40.96 16.17
N ILE A 4 24.91 -40.59 16.73
CA ILE A 4 23.59 -40.76 16.12
C ILE A 4 23.37 -39.71 15.01
N LYS A 5 22.86 -40.14 13.85
CA LYS A 5 22.58 -39.27 12.68
C LYS A 5 21.70 -38.06 13.03
N SER A 6 20.66 -38.26 13.85
CA SER A 6 19.75 -37.19 14.29
C SER A 6 20.49 -36.13 15.13
N GLN A 7 21.39 -36.56 16.02
CA GLN A 7 22.18 -35.66 16.86
C GLN A 7 23.19 -34.85 16.02
N LYS A 8 23.89 -35.49 15.07
CA LYS A 8 24.78 -34.79 14.11
C LYS A 8 24.02 -33.68 13.37
N LYS A 9 22.79 -33.97 12.90
CA LYS A 9 21.92 -32.96 12.27
C LYS A 9 21.56 -31.82 13.23
N ARG A 10 21.20 -32.12 14.47
CA ARG A 10 20.87 -31.10 15.49
C ARG A 10 22.05 -30.16 15.75
N ILE A 11 23.27 -30.70 15.91
CA ILE A 11 24.49 -29.89 16.09
C ILE A 11 24.66 -28.89 14.93
N ILE A 12 24.58 -29.37 13.68
CA ILE A 12 24.73 -28.51 12.49
C ILE A 12 23.65 -27.42 12.47
N THR A 13 22.40 -27.76 12.75
CA THR A 13 21.31 -26.75 12.78
C THR A 13 21.44 -25.75 13.93
N ASN A 14 21.92 -26.20 15.09
CA ASN A 14 22.13 -25.36 16.26
C ASN A 14 23.27 -24.38 16.01
N GLU A 15 24.37 -24.81 15.40
CA GLU A 15 25.49 -23.92 15.10
C GLU A 15 25.09 -22.83 14.08
N LYS A 16 24.31 -23.19 13.05
CA LYS A 16 23.73 -22.21 12.11
C LYS A 16 22.82 -21.19 12.80
N ARG A 17 22.04 -21.60 13.80
CA ARG A 17 21.20 -20.69 14.60
C ARG A 17 22.05 -19.84 15.55
N ARG A 18 23.06 -20.43 16.18
CA ARG A 18 24.00 -19.77 17.09
C ARG A 18 24.73 -18.64 16.38
N MET A 19 25.30 -18.88 15.20
CA MET A 19 26.05 -17.87 14.44
C MET A 19 25.16 -16.69 14.04
N ARG A 20 23.95 -16.95 13.55
CA ARG A 20 22.96 -15.88 13.23
C ARG A 20 22.58 -15.08 14.47
N ASN A 21 22.27 -15.76 15.57
CA ASN A 21 21.87 -15.10 16.81
C ASN A 21 23.04 -14.32 17.43
N ARG A 22 24.28 -14.80 17.30
CA ARG A 22 25.48 -14.10 17.74
C ARG A 22 25.62 -12.76 17.01
N ALA A 23 25.50 -12.76 15.69
CA ALA A 23 25.58 -11.54 14.87
C ALA A 23 24.50 -10.51 15.25
N VAL A 24 23.25 -10.96 15.40
CA VAL A 24 22.14 -10.07 15.83
C VAL A 24 22.41 -9.54 17.24
N LYS A 25 22.82 -10.38 18.19
CA LYS A 25 23.11 -9.93 19.56
C LYS A 25 24.27 -8.95 19.62
N SER A 26 25.33 -9.13 18.82
CA SER A 26 26.44 -8.16 18.73
C SER A 26 25.97 -6.84 18.15
N GLU A 27 25.16 -6.86 17.09
CA GLU A 27 24.58 -5.66 16.47
C GLU A 27 23.75 -4.86 17.48
N LEU A 28 22.90 -5.54 18.27
CA LEU A 28 22.13 -4.91 19.33
C LEU A 28 23.00 -4.28 20.43
N LYS A 29 24.12 -4.91 20.78
CA LYS A 29 25.07 -4.35 21.76
C LYS A 29 25.73 -3.08 21.21
N THR A 30 26.18 -3.12 19.95
CA THR A 30 26.77 -1.95 19.27
C THR A 30 25.78 -0.81 19.16
N ALA A 31 24.51 -1.09 18.81
CA ALA A 31 23.47 -0.07 18.72
C ALA A 31 23.23 0.62 20.08
N VAL A 32 23.18 -0.14 21.17
CA VAL A 32 23.05 0.44 22.52
C VAL A 32 24.29 1.25 22.90
N ARG A 33 25.49 0.78 22.54
CA ARG A 33 26.73 1.50 22.83
C ARG A 33 26.75 2.88 22.15
N ARG A 34 26.34 2.96 20.88
CA ARG A 34 26.25 4.24 20.16
C ARG A 34 25.31 5.25 20.82
N VAL A 35 24.18 4.80 21.36
CA VAL A 35 23.29 5.69 22.11
C VAL A 35 23.99 6.24 23.35
N ARG A 36 24.71 5.39 24.08
CA ARG A 36 25.45 5.82 25.28
C ARG A 36 26.58 6.79 24.94
N GLU A 37 27.29 6.55 23.84
CA GLU A 37 28.34 7.43 23.32
C GLU A 37 27.75 8.81 22.99
N ALA A 38 26.68 8.87 22.18
CA ALA A 38 26.03 10.13 21.82
C ALA A 38 25.44 10.90 23.03
N VAL A 39 24.92 10.18 24.02
CA VAL A 39 24.45 10.77 25.29
C VAL A 39 25.62 11.34 26.09
N ALA A 40 26.76 10.64 26.15
CA ALA A 40 27.95 11.12 26.84
C ALA A 40 28.56 12.35 26.17
N GLU A 41 28.44 12.46 24.85
CA GLU A 41 28.87 13.62 24.05
C GLU A 41 27.91 14.81 24.16
N GLY A 42 26.70 14.64 24.73
CA GLY A 42 25.73 15.71 24.88
C GLY A 42 24.97 16.08 23.60
N ASN A 43 25.05 15.27 22.54
CA ASN A 43 24.38 15.53 21.27
C ASN A 43 22.95 14.96 21.27
N GLY A 44 21.96 15.79 21.63
CA GLY A 44 20.55 15.39 21.75
C GLY A 44 19.95 14.83 20.44
N ALA A 45 20.23 15.48 19.31
CA ALA A 45 19.73 15.05 18.00
C ALA A 45 20.29 13.68 17.58
N GLU A 46 21.59 13.46 17.76
CA GLU A 46 22.22 12.19 17.42
C GLU A 46 21.82 11.07 18.39
N ALA A 47 21.72 11.36 19.69
CA ALA A 47 21.26 10.42 20.71
C ALA A 47 19.84 9.92 20.40
N TYR A 48 18.92 10.82 20.04
CA TYR A 48 17.56 10.44 19.68
C TYR A 48 17.50 9.62 18.38
N ALA A 49 18.30 10.01 17.37
CA ALA A 49 18.38 9.27 16.11
C ALA A 49 18.92 7.85 16.30
N ALA A 50 19.98 7.70 17.10
CA ALA A 50 20.57 6.42 17.47
C ALA A 50 19.60 5.57 18.30
N ALA A 51 18.86 6.17 19.23
CA ALA A 51 17.85 5.49 20.06
C ALA A 51 16.73 4.92 19.19
N CYS A 52 16.20 5.73 18.27
CA CYS A 52 15.19 5.30 17.30
C CYS A 52 15.68 4.13 16.42
N HIS A 53 16.94 4.18 15.97
CA HIS A 53 17.56 3.07 15.23
C HIS A 53 17.69 1.81 16.09
N ALA A 54 18.16 1.92 17.33
CA ALA A 54 18.28 0.81 18.26
C ALA A 54 16.93 0.15 18.56
N CYS A 55 15.87 0.94 18.78
CA CYS A 55 14.52 0.43 19.00
C CYS A 55 14.01 -0.41 17.81
N ARG A 56 14.21 0.07 16.58
CA ARG A 56 13.85 -0.70 15.37
C ARG A 56 14.59 -2.03 15.29
N LEU A 57 15.85 -2.08 15.69
CA LEU A 57 16.61 -3.34 15.72
C LEU A 57 16.11 -4.29 16.81
N MET A 58 15.74 -3.77 18.00
CA MET A 58 15.16 -4.60 19.08
C MET A 58 13.85 -5.26 18.65
N ASP A 59 12.98 -4.52 17.96
CA ASP A 59 11.69 -5.07 17.47
C ASP A 59 11.88 -6.10 16.34
N LYS A 60 12.86 -5.88 15.46
CA LYS A 60 13.27 -6.88 14.46
C LYS A 60 13.86 -8.14 15.10
N ALA A 61 14.60 -7.99 16.20
CA ALA A 61 15.16 -9.14 16.92
C ALA A 61 14.08 -9.92 17.69
N ALA A 62 13.09 -9.22 18.25
CA ALA A 62 11.96 -9.82 18.94
C ALA A 62 11.04 -10.60 17.97
N SER A 63 10.69 -10.00 16.83
CA SER A 63 9.89 -10.67 15.78
C SER A 63 10.58 -11.91 15.20
N LYS A 64 11.92 -11.91 15.12
CA LYS A 64 12.72 -13.09 14.73
C LYS A 64 12.94 -14.11 15.86
N GLY A 65 12.44 -13.85 17.06
CA GLY A 65 12.58 -14.74 18.22
C GLY A 65 14.01 -14.83 18.78
N VAL A 66 14.89 -13.86 18.47
CA VAL A 66 16.27 -13.85 18.99
C VAL A 66 16.32 -13.37 20.44
N ILE A 67 15.42 -12.45 20.79
CA ILE A 67 15.20 -11.95 22.16
C ILE A 67 13.71 -12.03 22.49
N HIS A 68 13.39 -12.18 23.77
CA HIS A 68 12.00 -12.20 24.20
C HIS A 68 11.36 -10.81 24.08
N LYS A 69 10.05 -10.74 23.82
CA LYS A 69 9.29 -9.48 23.70
C LYS A 69 9.47 -8.55 24.92
N ASN A 70 9.46 -9.10 26.13
CA ASN A 70 9.66 -8.32 27.36
C ASN A 70 11.09 -7.80 27.47
N GLN A 71 12.09 -8.59 27.05
CA GLN A 71 13.47 -8.13 27.02
C GLN A 71 13.64 -6.98 26.03
N ALA A 72 13.00 -7.05 24.87
CA ALA A 72 12.98 -5.95 23.91
C ALA A 72 12.29 -4.71 24.51
N ALA A 73 11.11 -4.86 25.12
CA ALA A 73 10.37 -3.77 25.75
C ALA A 73 11.18 -3.06 26.84
N ASN A 74 11.75 -3.81 27.79
CA ASN A 74 12.56 -3.26 28.88
C ASN A 74 13.78 -2.49 28.34
N ARG A 75 14.47 -3.05 27.34
CA ARG A 75 15.63 -2.40 26.73
C ARG A 75 15.24 -1.14 25.96
N LYS A 76 14.12 -1.15 25.24
CA LYS A 76 13.60 0.06 24.55
C LYS A 76 13.29 1.17 25.56
N SER A 77 12.62 0.83 26.66
CA SER A 77 12.32 1.79 27.73
C SER A 77 13.59 2.44 28.27
N GLY A 78 14.60 1.65 28.61
CA GLY A 78 15.86 2.19 29.14
C GLY A 78 16.65 3.04 28.14
N ILE A 79 16.69 2.64 26.86
CA ILE A 79 17.38 3.40 25.81
C ILE A 79 16.71 4.76 25.59
N MET A 80 15.38 4.78 25.53
CA MET A 80 14.62 6.03 25.34
C MET A 80 14.73 6.95 26.54
N ALA A 81 14.64 6.40 27.75
CA ALA A 81 14.85 7.18 28.98
C ALA A 81 16.23 7.86 28.98
N LEU A 82 17.29 7.14 28.59
CA LEU A 82 18.63 7.71 28.47
C LEU A 82 18.75 8.78 27.39
N ALA A 83 18.14 8.59 26.21
CA ALA A 83 18.20 9.60 25.16
C ALA A 83 17.47 10.88 25.55
N ASN A 84 16.33 10.76 26.23
CA ASN A 84 15.51 11.89 26.68
C ASN A 84 16.16 12.74 27.77
N THR A 85 17.26 12.31 28.40
CA THR A 85 17.99 13.17 29.36
C THR A 85 18.77 14.27 28.66
N VAL A 86 19.09 14.11 27.37
CA VAL A 86 19.89 15.06 26.59
C VAL A 86 19.09 15.63 25.41
N ALA A 87 18.15 14.86 24.84
CA ALA A 87 17.34 15.30 23.72
C ALA A 87 16.30 16.33 24.14
N THR A 88 16.26 17.46 23.44
CA THR A 88 15.20 18.48 23.59
C THR A 88 13.98 18.14 22.73
N ALA A 89 12.85 18.80 23.00
CA ALA A 89 11.64 18.62 22.20
C ALA A 89 11.84 18.98 20.71
N GLU A 90 12.71 19.96 20.45
CA GLU A 90 13.06 20.40 19.10
C GLU A 90 13.89 19.35 18.36
N ASP A 91 14.85 18.72 19.02
CA ASP A 91 15.66 17.61 18.45
C ASP A 91 14.79 16.41 18.06
N ILE A 92 13.79 16.12 18.89
CA ILE A 92 12.81 15.05 18.65
C ILE A 92 11.96 15.39 17.43
N ALA A 93 11.46 16.62 17.34
CA ALA A 93 10.65 17.09 16.22
C ALA A 93 11.46 17.15 14.90
N ALA A 94 12.75 17.49 15.00
CA ALA A 94 13.67 17.55 13.87
C ALA A 94 14.08 16.16 13.34
N TYR A 95 13.78 15.08 14.06
CA TYR A 95 14.16 13.74 13.65
C TYR A 95 13.48 13.32 12.34
N LYS A 96 14.26 13.31 11.26
CA LYS A 96 13.87 12.74 9.99
C LYS A 96 14.26 11.28 9.92
N LYS A 97 13.28 10.41 9.71
CA LYS A 97 13.52 8.98 9.45
C LYS A 97 14.44 8.85 8.24
N ALA A 98 15.60 8.23 8.44
CA ALA A 98 16.55 7.97 7.35
C ALA A 98 15.82 7.33 6.15
N GLU A 99 16.01 7.94 4.98
CA GLU A 99 15.45 7.41 3.74
C GLU A 99 15.93 5.97 3.52
N PRO A 100 15.08 5.10 2.97
CA PRO A 100 15.50 3.74 2.64
C PRO A 100 16.69 3.83 1.67
N LYS A 101 17.83 3.23 2.03
CA LYS A 101 18.99 3.14 1.14
C LYS A 101 18.52 2.66 -0.25
N ALA A 102 18.79 3.46 -1.27
CA ALA A 102 18.56 3.07 -2.66
C ALA A 102 19.23 1.72 -2.91
N GLN A 103 18.45 0.74 -3.38
CA GLN A 103 18.97 -0.59 -3.67
C GLN A 103 20.00 -0.45 -4.80
N LYS A 104 21.29 -0.70 -4.51
CA LYS A 104 22.39 -0.63 -5.49
C LYS A 104 22.28 -1.67 -6.61
N THR A 105 21.43 -2.67 -6.45
CA THR A 105 21.01 -3.52 -7.55
C THR A 105 19.82 -2.86 -8.23
N GLY A 106 20.04 -2.31 -9.42
CA GLY A 106 18.97 -2.07 -10.39
C GLY A 106 18.33 -3.42 -10.73
N SER A 107 17.45 -3.90 -9.85
CA SER A 107 16.76 -5.15 -10.10
C SER A 107 15.85 -4.89 -11.29
N LYS A 108 15.99 -5.68 -12.36
CA LYS A 108 15.07 -5.70 -13.51
C LYS A 108 13.58 -5.69 -13.08
N LYS A 109 13.30 -6.13 -11.85
CA LYS A 109 12.00 -6.10 -11.17
C LYS A 109 11.44 -4.70 -10.88
N ALA A 110 12.27 -3.69 -10.60
CA ALA A 110 11.80 -2.32 -10.39
C ALA A 110 11.40 -1.67 -11.72
N ALA A 111 12.22 -1.85 -12.77
CA ALA A 111 11.91 -1.45 -14.14
C ALA A 111 10.65 -2.17 -14.65
N ALA A 112 10.57 -3.50 -14.53
CA ALA A 112 9.40 -4.28 -14.93
C ALA A 112 8.12 -3.90 -14.15
N LYS A 113 8.24 -3.46 -12.89
CA LYS A 113 7.09 -2.97 -12.11
C LYS A 113 6.62 -1.60 -12.61
N ALA A 114 7.55 -0.72 -12.95
CA ALA A 114 7.23 0.58 -13.54
C ALA A 114 6.60 0.43 -14.93
N GLU A 115 7.15 -0.45 -15.76
CA GLU A 115 6.60 -0.80 -17.08
C GLU A 115 5.21 -1.42 -16.99
N ARG A 116 4.99 -2.37 -16.06
CA ARG A 116 3.67 -2.97 -15.82
C ARG A 116 2.66 -1.92 -15.35
N LYS A 117 3.07 -0.98 -14.50
CA LYS A 117 2.20 0.12 -14.05
C LYS A 117 1.82 1.03 -15.22
N ALA A 118 2.80 1.42 -16.05
CA ALA A 118 2.56 2.22 -17.24
C ALA A 118 1.66 1.50 -18.26
N ALA A 119 1.81 0.19 -18.43
CA ALA A 119 0.96 -0.62 -19.29
C ALA A 119 -0.49 -0.68 -18.77
N LEU A 120 -0.68 -0.81 -17.45
CA LEU A 120 -2.00 -0.79 -16.82
C LEU A 120 -2.69 0.58 -16.94
N GLU A 121 -1.96 1.68 -16.78
CA GLU A 121 -2.49 3.05 -16.97
C GLU A 121 -2.87 3.33 -18.43
N LYS A 122 -2.09 2.84 -19.40
CA LYS A 122 -2.46 2.92 -20.82
C LYS A 122 -3.71 2.09 -21.13
N ALA A 123 -3.78 0.86 -20.62
CA ALA A 123 -4.94 -0.01 -20.81
C ALA A 123 -6.21 0.55 -20.14
N SER A 124 -6.09 1.19 -18.96
CA SER A 124 -7.23 1.83 -18.30
C SER A 124 -7.71 3.06 -19.05
N ALA A 125 -6.80 3.88 -19.58
CA ALA A 125 -7.14 5.04 -20.42
C ALA A 125 -7.82 4.61 -21.73
N GLU A 126 -7.34 3.54 -22.37
CA GLU A 126 -7.97 3.01 -23.57
C GLU A 126 -9.37 2.45 -23.27
N LYS A 127 -9.52 1.71 -22.16
CA LYS A 127 -10.83 1.21 -21.71
C LYS A 127 -11.80 2.34 -21.40
N ALA A 128 -11.33 3.45 -20.82
CA ALA A 128 -12.13 4.65 -20.58
C ALA A 128 -12.64 5.26 -21.89
N LYS A 129 -11.78 5.42 -22.90
CA LYS A 129 -12.17 5.91 -24.23
C LYS A 129 -13.20 5.01 -24.91
N ARG A 130 -13.02 3.69 -24.82
CA ARG A 130 -13.99 2.71 -25.35
C ARG A 130 -15.36 2.82 -24.65
N ARG A 131 -15.36 2.98 -23.32
CA ARG A 131 -16.59 3.22 -22.54
C ARG A 131 -17.29 4.51 -22.94
N GLU A 132 -16.56 5.60 -23.10
CA GLU A 132 -17.15 6.87 -23.56
C GLU A 132 -17.77 6.76 -24.95
N LYS A 133 -17.11 6.03 -25.87
CA LYS A 133 -17.67 5.76 -27.20
C LYS A 133 -18.96 4.94 -27.12
N GLN A 134 -18.96 3.86 -26.33
CA GLN A 134 -20.15 3.03 -26.10
C GLN A 134 -21.30 3.84 -25.50
N LEU A 135 -21.05 4.63 -24.46
CA LEU A 135 -22.07 5.49 -23.85
C LEU A 135 -22.65 6.50 -24.84
N LYS A 136 -21.84 7.04 -25.75
CA LYS A 136 -22.32 7.94 -26.83
C LYS A 136 -23.18 7.19 -27.85
N GLU A 137 -22.81 5.96 -28.19
CA GLU A 137 -23.59 5.12 -29.11
C GLU A 137 -24.91 4.67 -28.48
N GLU A 138 -24.90 4.25 -27.22
CA GLU A 138 -26.09 3.91 -26.42
C GLU A 138 -27.02 5.11 -26.29
N LYS A 139 -26.49 6.31 -26.00
CA LYS A 139 -27.30 7.54 -25.95
C LYS A 139 -27.92 7.85 -27.31
N LYS A 140 -27.17 7.76 -28.41
CA LYS A 140 -27.71 7.96 -29.76
C LYS A 140 -28.80 6.93 -30.11
N ALA A 141 -28.63 5.67 -29.69
CA ALA A 141 -29.62 4.63 -29.89
C ALA A 141 -30.89 4.89 -29.05
N ALA A 142 -30.74 5.31 -27.80
CA ALA A 142 -31.85 5.72 -26.95
C ALA A 142 -32.61 6.93 -27.53
N ASP A 143 -31.89 7.94 -28.03
CA ASP A 143 -32.48 9.11 -28.67
C ASP A 143 -33.24 8.73 -29.96
N ARG A 144 -32.71 7.79 -30.76
CA ARG A 144 -33.42 7.26 -31.94
C ARG A 144 -34.67 6.49 -31.54
N LYS A 145 -34.56 5.59 -30.55
CA LYS A 145 -35.71 4.84 -30.03
C LYS A 145 -36.78 5.76 -29.44
N ALA A 146 -36.39 6.84 -28.76
CA ALA A 146 -37.31 7.83 -28.24
C ALA A 146 -38.00 8.63 -29.36
N LYS A 147 -37.27 8.98 -30.43
CA LYS A 147 -37.85 9.63 -31.62
C LYS A 147 -38.79 8.71 -32.39
N GLU A 148 -38.43 7.45 -32.57
CA GLU A 148 -39.28 6.43 -33.19
C GLU A 148 -40.54 6.18 -32.35
N ALA A 149 -40.41 6.09 -31.02
CA ALA A 149 -41.55 5.98 -30.12
C ALA A 149 -42.45 7.23 -30.16
N ALA A 150 -41.87 8.44 -30.24
CA ALA A 150 -42.63 9.68 -30.38
C ALA A 150 -43.31 9.80 -31.75
N ALA A 151 -42.67 9.34 -32.82
CA ALA A 151 -43.25 9.29 -34.16
C ALA A 151 -44.37 8.24 -34.25
N ALA A 152 -44.19 7.08 -33.61
CA ALA A 152 -45.23 6.07 -33.48
C ALA A 152 -46.42 6.59 -32.67
N ALA A 153 -46.19 7.24 -31.53
CA ALA A 153 -47.24 7.87 -30.75
C ALA A 153 -47.94 9.01 -31.50
N LYS A 154 -47.21 9.77 -32.33
CA LYS A 154 -47.81 10.81 -33.18
C LYS A 154 -48.62 10.20 -34.33
N ALA A 155 -48.16 9.09 -34.92
CA ALA A 155 -48.90 8.38 -35.96
C ALA A 155 -50.14 7.67 -35.39
N GLU A 156 -50.07 7.15 -34.16
CA GLU A 156 -51.24 6.63 -33.43
C GLU A 156 -52.22 7.76 -33.07
N ALA A 157 -51.72 8.94 -32.69
CA ALA A 157 -52.56 10.11 -32.44
C ALA A 157 -53.18 10.69 -33.73
N GLU A 158 -52.45 10.71 -34.85
CA GLU A 158 -52.97 11.11 -36.18
C GLU A 158 -53.94 10.05 -36.73
N ALA A 159 -53.74 8.76 -36.46
CA ALA A 159 -54.70 7.70 -36.79
C ALA A 159 -55.97 7.79 -35.93
N ALA A 160 -55.85 8.08 -34.64
CA ALA A 160 -57.00 8.33 -33.76
C ALA A 160 -57.76 9.61 -34.14
N ALA A 161 -57.05 10.66 -34.58
CA ALA A 161 -57.68 11.88 -35.10
C ALA A 161 -58.34 11.67 -36.47
N ALA A 162 -57.78 10.78 -37.32
CA ALA A 162 -58.41 10.38 -38.58
C ALA A 162 -59.70 9.58 -38.33
N GLU A 163 -59.71 8.71 -37.31
CA GLU A 163 -60.90 7.98 -36.84
C GLU A 163 -61.94 8.92 -36.21
N GLU A 164 -61.54 10.05 -35.60
CA GLU A 164 -62.45 11.12 -35.17
C GLU A 164 -62.94 12.04 -36.31
N THR A 165 -62.23 12.13 -37.46
CA THR A 165 -62.71 12.89 -38.63
C THR A 165 -63.63 12.10 -39.58
N GLU A 166 -63.79 10.78 -39.37
CA GLU A 166 -64.76 9.94 -40.07
C GLU A 166 -66.08 9.70 -39.29
N ALA A 167 -66.41 10.58 -38.34
CA ALA A 167 -67.79 10.74 -37.87
C ALA A 167 -68.04 12.16 -37.31
N PRO A 168 -69.12 12.88 -37.66
CA PRO A 168 -70.24 12.55 -38.56
C PRO A 168 -70.53 13.63 -39.64
N ALA A 169 -71.08 13.22 -40.77
CA ALA A 169 -72.00 14.05 -41.54
C ALA A 169 -73.34 13.29 -41.64
N GLU A 170 -74.33 13.80 -40.92
CA GLU A 170 -75.73 13.37 -40.99
C GLU A 170 -76.28 13.50 -42.43
N GLU A 171 -76.94 12.42 -42.87
CA GLU A 171 -78.29 12.41 -43.43
C GLU A 171 -78.56 13.13 -44.78
N ALA A 172 -78.74 12.35 -45.87
CA ALA A 172 -79.82 12.54 -46.85
C ALA A 172 -79.99 11.35 -47.85
N ALA A 173 -81.24 10.88 -47.93
CA ALA A 173 -81.96 10.28 -49.05
C ALA A 173 -81.86 8.76 -49.35
N GLU A 174 -83.05 8.13 -49.24
CA GLU A 174 -83.66 7.08 -50.10
C GLU A 174 -82.91 5.78 -50.42
#